data_AF-A0A3B9JBY5-F1
#
_entry.id   AF-A0A3B9JBY5-F1
#
_cell.length_a   1.000
_cell.length_b   1.000
_cell.length_c   1.000
_cell.angle_alpha   90.00
_cell.angle_beta   90.00
_cell.angle_gamma   90.00
#
_symmetry.space_group_name_H-M   'P 1'
#
loop_
_entity.id
_entity.type
_entity.pdbx_description
1 polymer ?
#
loop_
_entity_poly.entity_id
_entity_poly.type
_entity_poly.pdbx_seq_one_letter_code
_entity_poly.pdbx_strand_id
1 'polypeptide(L)'
;KIHEDEEEHEEKLLEMLDEERLRYAGSVVLGLNDALVELTGALAGLTLALQNVQLIALSGLITGIAASLSMAASEYLSTRSEKTDKHPVRAAIYTGIAYIITVALLILPYLLLENYILCLAISLTTGVIIIAVFNYYISVAKGENFKRRFAEMAGLSLGVALFSFIIGYFIRIWLGVEI
;
A
#
# COMPACT_ATOMS: atom_id res chain seq x y z
N LYS A 1 11.49 34.71 32.00
CA LYS A 1 11.26 33.63 33.00
C LYS A 1 9.96 32.87 32.73
N ILE A 2 8.75 33.31 33.12
CA ILE A 2 7.53 32.51 32.83
C ILE A 2 7.29 32.34 31.31
N HIS A 3 7.52 33.39 30.51
CA HIS A 3 7.36 33.34 29.05
C HIS A 3 8.42 32.48 28.34
N GLU A 4 9.65 32.42 28.85
CA GLU A 4 10.70 31.56 28.29
C GLU A 4 10.48 30.09 28.66
N ASP A 5 10.00 29.82 29.89
CA ASP A 5 9.59 28.48 30.31
C ASP A 5 8.36 27.98 29.53
N GLU A 6 7.43 28.87 29.15
CA GLU A 6 6.29 28.53 28.28
C GLU A 6 6.73 28.24 26.84
N GLU A 7 7.63 29.04 26.25
CA GLU A 7 8.18 28.78 24.92
C GLU A 7 8.95 27.45 24.87
N GLU A 8 9.78 27.16 25.88
CA GLU A 8 10.50 25.88 25.97
C GLU A 8 9.54 24.68 26.17
N HIS A 9 8.41 24.90 26.86
CA HIS A 9 7.39 23.86 27.04
C HIS A 9 6.59 23.61 25.76
N GLU A 10 6.23 24.67 25.02
CA GLU A 10 5.55 24.57 23.73
C GLU A 10 6.44 23.89 22.68
N GLU A 11 7.74 24.23 22.64
CA GLU A 11 8.72 23.61 21.76
C GLU A 11 8.85 22.10 22.05
N LYS A 12 8.92 21.70 23.33
CA LYS A 12 8.91 20.28 23.72
C LYS A 12 7.61 19.56 23.34
N LEU A 13 6.46 20.21 23.48
CA LEU A 13 5.16 19.64 23.07
C LEU A 13 5.10 19.43 21.56
N LEU A 14 5.61 20.38 20.78
CA LEU A 14 5.71 20.27 19.32
C LEU A 14 6.67 19.15 18.91
N GLU A 15 7.84 19.05 19.53
CA GLU A 15 8.78 17.95 19.30
C GLU A 15 8.16 16.57 19.61
N MET A 16 7.42 16.45 20.72
CA MET A 16 6.74 15.21 21.09
C MET A 16 5.62 14.82 20.09
N LEU A 17 4.89 15.80 19.53
CA LEU A 17 3.87 15.56 18.51
C LEU A 17 4.48 15.12 17.17
N ASP A 18 5.60 15.72 16.78
CA ASP A 18 6.35 15.31 15.59
C ASP A 18 6.96 13.92 15.76
N GLU A 19 7.47 13.60 16.96
CA GLU A 19 7.91 12.24 17.30
C GLU A 19 6.78 11.22 17.14
N GLU A 20 5.56 11.50 17.60
CA GLU A 20 4.44 10.56 17.46
C GLU A 20 4.05 10.33 15.99
N ARG A 21 3.96 11.40 15.18
CA ARG A 21 3.67 11.29 13.74
C ARG A 21 4.76 10.52 13.00
N LEU A 22 6.02 10.82 13.29
CA LEU A 22 7.17 10.15 12.70
C LEU A 22 7.25 8.68 13.12
N ARG A 23 6.89 8.37 14.37
CA ARG A 23 6.86 7.02 14.94
C ARG A 23 5.89 6.10 14.21
N TYR A 24 4.69 6.58 13.86
CA TYR A 24 3.69 5.78 13.14
C TYR A 24 3.80 5.86 11.61
N ALA A 25 4.55 6.83 11.06
CA ALA A 25 4.81 6.91 9.62
C ALA A 25 5.41 5.61 9.05
N GLY A 26 6.24 4.91 9.82
CA GLY A 26 6.80 3.61 9.41
C GLY A 26 5.71 2.54 9.16
N SER A 27 4.70 2.46 10.03
CA SER A 27 3.61 1.49 9.92
C SER A 27 2.70 1.80 8.73
N VAL A 28 2.44 3.09 8.46
CA VAL A 28 1.72 3.54 7.25
C VAL A 28 2.48 3.18 5.98
N VAL A 29 3.78 3.47 5.94
CA VAL A 29 4.64 3.19 4.77
C VAL A 29 4.71 1.69 4.50
N LEU A 30 4.81 0.88 5.56
CA LEU A 30 4.82 -0.57 5.43
C LEU A 30 3.52 -1.06 4.79
N GLY A 31 2.35 -0.64 5.32
CA GLY A 31 1.04 -1.02 4.81
C GLY A 31 0.81 -0.67 3.34
N LEU A 32 1.22 0.54 2.95
CA LEU A 32 1.09 1.02 1.57
C LEU A 32 2.01 0.29 0.59
N ASN A 33 3.28 0.10 0.97
CA ASN A 33 4.25 -0.54 0.09
C ASN A 33 3.88 -1.99 -0.21
N ASP A 34 3.41 -2.72 0.81
CA ASP A 34 2.97 -4.10 0.66
C ASP A 34 1.71 -4.18 -0.22
N ALA A 35 0.69 -3.37 0.08
CA ALA A 35 -0.52 -3.28 -0.73
C ALA A 35 -0.24 -2.95 -2.19
N LEU A 36 0.67 -2.01 -2.46
CA LEU A 36 1.03 -1.61 -3.83
C LEU A 36 1.72 -2.72 -4.61
N VAL A 37 2.54 -3.56 -3.98
CA VAL A 37 3.19 -4.67 -4.69
C VAL A 37 2.22 -5.83 -4.84
N GLU A 38 1.53 -6.21 -3.77
CA GLU A 38 0.62 -7.35 -3.74
C GLU A 38 -0.61 -7.15 -4.64
N LEU A 39 -1.35 -6.06 -4.48
CA LEU A 39 -2.59 -5.84 -5.26
C LEU A 39 -2.29 -5.54 -6.72
N THR A 40 -1.21 -4.82 -7.04
CA THR A 40 -0.82 -4.59 -8.43
C THR A 40 -0.50 -5.91 -9.12
N GLY A 41 0.23 -6.81 -8.43
CA GLY A 41 0.46 -8.19 -8.86
C GLY A 41 -0.83 -8.97 -9.09
N ALA A 42 -1.68 -9.01 -8.07
CA ALA A 42 -2.93 -9.76 -8.08
C ALA A 42 -3.87 -9.25 -9.18
N LEU A 43 -4.13 -7.95 -9.27
CA LEU A 43 -4.99 -7.36 -10.27
C LEU A 43 -4.45 -7.58 -11.68
N ALA A 44 -3.14 -7.49 -11.92
CA ALA A 44 -2.56 -7.79 -13.23
C ALA A 44 -2.79 -9.25 -13.65
N GLY A 45 -2.56 -10.22 -12.75
CA GLY A 45 -2.81 -11.63 -13.00
C GLY A 45 -4.30 -11.94 -13.20
N LEU A 46 -5.16 -11.45 -12.30
CA LEU A 46 -6.61 -11.62 -12.34
C LEU A 46 -7.21 -11.00 -13.60
N THR A 47 -6.70 -9.85 -14.02
CA THR A 47 -7.20 -9.15 -15.22
C THR A 47 -7.12 -10.04 -16.45
N LEU A 48 -6.03 -10.80 -16.59
CA LEU A 48 -5.82 -11.67 -17.75
C LEU A 48 -6.45 -13.04 -17.59
N ALA A 49 -6.46 -13.56 -16.37
CA ALA A 49 -7.09 -14.84 -16.07
C ALA A 49 -8.62 -14.76 -16.24
N LEU A 50 -9.23 -13.67 -15.79
CA LEU A 50 -10.69 -13.54 -15.70
C LEU A 50 -11.32 -12.74 -16.84
N GLN A 51 -10.63 -11.72 -17.38
CA GLN A 51 -11.14 -10.82 -18.44
C GLN A 51 -12.54 -10.21 -18.20
N ASN A 52 -13.08 -10.35 -17.00
CA ASN A 52 -14.40 -9.87 -16.60
C ASN A 52 -14.21 -8.92 -15.42
N VAL A 53 -14.55 -7.65 -15.65
CA VAL A 53 -14.29 -6.57 -14.69
C VAL A 53 -14.98 -6.80 -13.34
N GLN A 54 -16.20 -7.36 -13.33
CA GLN A 54 -16.93 -7.63 -12.09
C GLN A 54 -16.27 -8.74 -11.27
N LEU A 55 -15.81 -9.81 -11.92
CA LEU A 55 -15.08 -10.88 -11.24
C LEU A 55 -13.72 -10.38 -10.73
N ILE A 56 -13.02 -9.57 -11.50
CA ILE A 56 -11.74 -8.98 -11.07
C ILE A 56 -11.95 -8.06 -9.86
N ALA A 57 -12.98 -7.20 -9.88
CA ALA A 57 -13.31 -6.34 -8.76
C ALA A 57 -13.68 -7.14 -7.50
N LEU A 58 -14.50 -8.19 -7.65
CA LEU A 58 -14.90 -9.05 -6.55
C LEU A 58 -13.69 -9.77 -5.94
N SER A 59 -12.88 -10.43 -6.76
CA SER A 59 -11.67 -11.12 -6.31
C SER A 59 -10.67 -10.14 -5.68
N GLY A 60 -10.44 -9.00 -6.33
CA GLY A 60 -9.55 -7.95 -5.82
C GLY A 60 -9.99 -7.41 -4.47
N LEU A 61 -11.30 -7.17 -4.26
CA LEU A 61 -11.82 -6.67 -2.98
C LEU A 61 -11.66 -7.71 -1.88
N ILE A 62 -12.02 -8.97 -2.15
CA ILE A 62 -11.89 -10.05 -1.17
C ILE A 62 -10.42 -10.24 -0.79
N THR A 63 -9.53 -10.36 -1.77
CA THR A 63 -8.09 -10.51 -1.55
C THR A 63 -7.51 -9.31 -0.82
N GLY A 64 -7.81 -8.09 -1.28
CA GLY A 64 -7.24 -6.87 -0.70
C GLY A 64 -7.71 -6.59 0.73
N ILE A 65 -9.00 -6.83 1.03
CA ILE A 65 -9.51 -6.68 2.40
C ILE A 65 -8.90 -7.76 3.30
N ALA A 66 -8.85 -9.01 2.86
CA ALA A 66 -8.23 -10.09 3.64
C ALA A 66 -6.75 -9.82 3.92
N ALA A 67 -5.99 -9.37 2.92
CA ALA A 67 -4.59 -8.99 3.04
C ALA A 67 -4.41 -7.81 4.01
N SER A 68 -5.25 -6.77 3.91
CA SER A 68 -5.18 -5.61 4.82
C SER A 68 -5.38 -6.00 6.29
N LEU A 69 -6.32 -6.90 6.57
CA LEU A 69 -6.56 -7.42 7.92
C LEU A 69 -5.41 -8.30 8.39
N SER A 70 -4.88 -9.15 7.51
CA SER A 70 -3.72 -10.00 7.79
C SER A 70 -2.48 -9.15 8.13
N MET A 71 -2.26 -8.06 7.39
CA MET A 71 -1.14 -7.18 7.61
C MET A 71 -1.30 -6.35 8.87
N ALA A 72 -2.50 -5.86 9.17
CA ALA A 72 -2.79 -5.19 10.45
C ALA A 72 -2.55 -6.12 11.64
N ALA A 73 -2.96 -7.39 11.55
CA ALA A 73 -2.69 -8.39 12.58
C ALA A 73 -1.17 -8.69 12.70
N SER A 74 -0.46 -8.77 11.58
CA SER A 74 0.99 -8.96 11.56
C SER A 74 1.73 -7.80 12.21
N GLU A 75 1.35 -6.55 11.92
CA GLU A 75 1.92 -5.35 12.55
C GLU A 75 1.62 -5.31 14.05
N TYR A 76 0.40 -5.67 14.47
CA TYR A 76 0.05 -5.79 15.89
C TYR A 76 0.98 -6.78 16.61
N LEU A 77 1.16 -7.97 16.03
CA LEU A 77 1.97 -9.03 16.62
C LEU A 77 3.45 -8.65 16.67
N SER A 78 4.01 -8.09 15.59
CA SER A 78 5.41 -7.60 15.54
C SER A 78 5.63 -6.47 16.54
N THR A 79 4.73 -5.47 16.58
CA THR A 79 4.88 -4.35 17.51
C THR A 79 4.74 -4.78 18.97
N ARG A 80 3.94 -5.82 19.26
CA ARG A 80 3.79 -6.36 20.62
C ARG A 80 4.99 -7.20 21.04
N SER A 81 5.64 -7.91 20.12
CA SER A 81 6.78 -8.78 20.44
C SER A 81 8.10 -8.01 20.50
N GLU A 82 8.22 -6.94 19.72
CA GLU A 82 9.39 -6.06 19.72
C GLU A 82 9.32 -5.04 20.86
N LYS A 83 10.48 -4.69 21.43
CA LYS A 83 10.60 -3.60 22.41
C LYS A 83 10.60 -2.26 21.70
N THR A 84 9.45 -1.87 21.14
CA THR A 84 9.25 -0.58 20.48
C THR A 84 8.44 0.35 21.37
N ASP A 85 8.63 1.66 21.20
CA ASP A 85 7.79 2.67 21.87
C ASP A 85 6.39 2.83 21.22
N LYS A 86 6.07 2.04 20.19
CA LYS A 86 4.78 2.11 19.50
C LYS A 86 3.72 1.33 20.26
N HIS A 87 2.54 1.93 20.44
CA HIS A 87 1.37 1.19 20.89
C HIS A 87 0.90 0.17 19.81
N PRO A 88 0.86 -1.15 20.09
CA PRO A 88 0.60 -2.18 19.07
C PRO A 88 -0.71 -2.01 18.31
N VAL A 89 -1.80 -1.67 19.01
CA VAL A 89 -3.11 -1.47 18.38
C VAL A 89 -3.10 -0.25 17.45
N ARG A 90 -2.37 0.82 17.81
CA ARG A 90 -2.32 2.02 16.97
C ARG A 90 -1.54 1.73 15.69
N ALA A 91 -0.38 1.05 15.81
CA ALA A 91 0.42 0.64 14.66
C ALA A 91 -0.41 -0.21 13.68
N ALA A 92 -1.12 -1.23 14.19
CA ALA A 92 -2.00 -2.08 13.40
C ALA A 92 -3.11 -1.32 12.67
N ILE A 93 -3.77 -0.37 13.35
CA ILE A 93 -4.82 0.46 12.74
C ILE A 93 -4.24 1.33 11.62
N TYR A 94 -3.10 1.99 11.85
CA TYR A 94 -2.46 2.81 10.82
C TYR A 94 -2.07 1.99 9.59
N THR A 95 -1.49 0.80 9.78
CA THR A 95 -1.14 -0.12 8.70
C THR A 95 -2.40 -0.58 7.95
N GLY A 96 -3.43 -1.04 8.67
CA GLY A 96 -4.67 -1.55 8.06
C GLY A 96 -5.41 -0.48 7.27
N ILE A 97 -5.53 0.75 7.80
CA ILE A 97 -6.17 1.86 7.10
C ILE A 97 -5.37 2.23 5.84
N ALA A 98 -4.04 2.35 5.94
CA ALA A 98 -3.20 2.65 4.78
C ALA A 98 -3.36 1.61 3.67
N TYR A 99 -3.43 0.33 4.04
CA TYR A 99 -3.67 -0.77 3.12
C TYR A 99 -5.05 -0.68 2.47
N ILE A 100 -6.13 -0.55 3.25
CA ILE A 100 -7.52 -0.46 2.73
C ILE A 100 -7.68 0.72 1.76
N ILE A 101 -7.11 1.88 2.08
CA ILE A 101 -7.14 3.05 1.19
C ILE A 101 -6.47 2.71 -0.15
N THR A 102 -5.32 2.05 -0.11
CA THR A 102 -4.59 1.63 -1.31
C THR A 102 -5.42 0.66 -2.15
N VAL A 103 -6.01 -0.35 -1.51
CA VAL A 103 -6.91 -1.33 -2.16
C VAL A 103 -8.08 -0.61 -2.84
N ALA A 104 -8.74 0.32 -2.14
CA ALA A 104 -9.85 1.08 -2.67
C ALA A 104 -9.45 1.89 -3.91
N LEU A 105 -8.30 2.60 -3.86
CA LEU A 105 -7.80 3.39 -4.98
C LEU A 105 -7.44 2.53 -6.21
N LEU A 106 -6.81 1.37 -6.00
CA LEU A 106 -6.41 0.48 -7.09
C LEU A 106 -7.59 -0.24 -7.74
N ILE A 107 -8.62 -0.57 -6.97
CA ILE A 107 -9.81 -1.29 -7.45
C ILE A 107 -10.85 -0.34 -8.05
N LEU A 108 -10.87 0.93 -7.66
CA LEU A 108 -11.82 1.93 -8.15
C LEU A 108 -12.08 1.89 -9.67
N PRO A 109 -11.08 1.82 -10.57
CA PRO A 109 -11.36 1.73 -12.01
C PRO A 109 -12.17 0.50 -12.40
N TYR A 110 -11.99 -0.64 -11.72
CA TYR A 110 -12.76 -1.87 -11.95
C TYR A 110 -14.19 -1.80 -11.41
N LEU A 111 -14.53 -0.79 -10.59
CA LEU A 111 -15.91 -0.56 -10.14
C LEU A 111 -16.67 0.40 -11.06
N LEU A 112 -15.95 1.21 -11.84
CA LEU A 112 -16.54 2.31 -12.62
C LEU A 112 -16.54 2.07 -14.13
N LEU A 113 -15.67 1.21 -14.64
CA LEU A 113 -15.45 1.00 -16.07
C LEU A 113 -15.72 -0.46 -16.46
N GLU A 114 -15.99 -0.70 -17.74
CA GLU A 114 -16.30 -2.05 -18.25
C GLU A 114 -15.12 -2.71 -18.99
N ASN A 115 -14.11 -1.92 -19.38
CA ASN A 115 -12.96 -2.41 -20.13
C ASN A 115 -11.82 -2.83 -19.20
N TYR A 116 -11.61 -4.14 -19.05
CA TYR A 116 -10.63 -4.71 -18.13
C TYR A 116 -9.17 -4.26 -18.41
N ILE A 117 -8.80 -4.04 -19.67
CA ILE A 117 -7.45 -3.57 -20.04
C ILE A 117 -7.28 -2.11 -19.63
N LEU A 118 -8.29 -1.29 -19.87
CA LEU A 118 -8.30 0.11 -19.45
C LEU A 118 -8.27 0.21 -17.91
N CYS A 119 -9.03 -0.63 -17.21
CA CYS A 119 -9.00 -0.69 -15.75
C CYS A 119 -7.60 -1.01 -15.22
N LEU A 120 -6.92 -1.99 -15.82
CA LEU A 120 -5.55 -2.33 -15.46
C LEU A 120 -4.59 -1.17 -15.71
N ALA A 121 -4.65 -0.53 -16.89
CA ALA A 121 -3.78 0.59 -17.21
C ALA A 121 -3.94 1.75 -16.21
N ILE A 122 -5.18 2.08 -15.83
CA ILE A 122 -5.48 3.11 -14.82
C ILE A 122 -5.00 2.66 -13.44
N SER A 123 -5.23 1.41 -13.04
CA SER A 123 -4.80 0.87 -11.75
C SER A 123 -3.27 0.90 -11.60
N LEU A 124 -2.53 0.45 -12.62
CA LEU A 124 -1.06 0.51 -12.65
C LEU A 124 -0.56 1.95 -12.58
N THR A 125 -1.17 2.87 -13.33
CA THR A 125 -0.81 4.29 -13.32
C THR A 125 -1.06 4.90 -11.94
N THR A 126 -2.21 4.62 -11.32
CA THR A 126 -2.53 5.04 -9.96
C THR A 126 -1.50 4.48 -8.97
N GLY A 127 -1.13 3.21 -9.08
CA GLY A 127 -0.07 2.60 -8.25
C GLY A 127 1.26 3.35 -8.37
N VAL A 128 1.71 3.63 -9.59
CA VAL A 128 2.95 4.40 -9.83
C VAL A 128 2.87 5.81 -9.23
N ILE A 129 1.72 6.49 -9.35
CA ILE A 129 1.50 7.81 -8.76
C ILE A 129 1.55 7.73 -7.23
N ILE A 130 0.91 6.74 -6.61
CA ILE A 130 0.96 6.54 -5.16
C ILE A 130 2.42 6.31 -4.72
N ILE A 131 3.16 5.43 -5.41
CA ILE A 131 4.59 5.19 -5.15
C ILE A 131 5.40 6.50 -5.25
N ALA A 132 5.14 7.33 -6.26
CA ALA A 132 5.82 8.62 -6.41
C ALA A 132 5.50 9.58 -5.26
N VAL A 133 4.22 9.77 -4.93
CA VAL A 133 3.81 10.68 -3.84
C VAL A 133 4.38 10.23 -2.51
N PHE A 134 4.32 8.93 -2.20
CA PHE A 134 4.82 8.40 -0.93
C PHE A 134 6.34 8.48 -0.80
N ASN A 135 7.07 8.09 -1.85
CA ASN A 135 8.52 8.21 -1.82
C ASN A 135 8.98 9.66 -1.76
N TYR A 136 8.24 10.60 -2.37
CA TYR A 136 8.52 12.03 -2.24
C TYR A 136 8.34 12.49 -0.79
N TYR A 137 7.22 12.13 -0.16
CA TYR A 137 6.98 12.44 1.26
C TYR A 137 8.09 11.90 2.17
N ILE A 138 8.49 10.64 2.00
CA ILE A 138 9.58 10.05 2.80
C ILE A 138 10.92 10.72 2.51
N SER A 139 11.21 11.02 1.24
CA SER A 139 12.45 11.71 0.85
C SER A 139 12.57 13.07 1.54
N VAL A 140 11.48 13.83 1.63
CA VAL A 140 11.43 15.10 2.35
C VAL A 140 11.51 14.90 3.87
N ALA A 141 10.74 13.95 4.43
CA ALA A 141 10.66 13.75 5.87
C ALA A 141 11.90 13.11 6.49
N LYS A 142 12.61 12.24 5.75
CA LYS A 142 13.77 11.47 6.25
C LYS A 142 15.09 11.82 5.56
N GLY A 143 15.09 12.79 4.63
CA GLY A 143 16.29 13.16 3.86
C GLY A 143 16.81 12.06 2.93
N GLU A 144 15.96 11.08 2.58
CA GLU A 144 16.35 9.93 1.77
C GLU A 144 16.31 10.22 0.26
N ASN A 145 17.02 9.43 -0.54
CA ASN A 145 17.07 9.63 -2.00
C ASN A 145 15.79 9.16 -2.69
N PHE A 146 14.93 10.10 -3.08
CA PHE A 146 13.67 9.84 -3.81
C PHE A 146 13.85 8.90 -5.01
N LYS A 147 14.76 9.25 -5.93
CA LYS A 147 14.92 8.53 -7.21
C LYS A 147 15.23 7.05 -7.03
N ARG A 148 16.08 6.73 -6.05
CA ARG A 148 16.49 5.36 -5.76
C ARG A 148 15.30 4.55 -5.24
N ARG A 149 14.62 5.03 -4.20
CA ARG A 149 13.47 4.33 -3.62
C ARG A 149 12.30 4.22 -4.58
N PHE A 150 12.03 5.27 -5.35
CA PHE A 150 11.00 5.24 -6.38
C PHE A 150 11.31 4.16 -7.43
N ALA A 151 12.56 4.11 -7.94
CA ALA A 151 12.96 3.11 -8.93
C ALA A 151 12.90 1.68 -8.37
N GLU A 152 13.33 1.48 -7.13
CA GLU A 152 13.23 0.19 -6.43
C GLU A 152 11.77 -0.26 -6.28
N MET A 153 10.91 0.59 -5.72
CA MET A 153 9.50 0.27 -5.48
C MET A 153 8.68 0.11 -6.76
N ALA A 154 8.85 1.02 -7.73
CA ALA A 154 8.16 0.92 -9.01
C ALA A 154 8.65 -0.30 -9.80
N GLY A 155 9.95 -0.59 -9.77
CA GLY A 155 10.54 -1.77 -10.40
C GLY A 155 10.01 -3.07 -9.80
N LEU A 156 9.92 -3.17 -8.47
CA LEU A 156 9.35 -4.33 -7.78
C LEU A 156 7.86 -4.49 -8.10
N SER A 157 7.06 -3.42 -7.97
CA SER A 157 5.61 -3.47 -8.20
C SER A 157 5.28 -3.82 -9.67
N LEU A 158 5.90 -3.14 -10.64
CA LEU A 158 5.69 -3.42 -12.07
C LEU A 158 6.27 -4.78 -12.48
N GLY A 159 7.39 -5.19 -11.87
CA GLY A 159 7.99 -6.51 -12.10
C GLY A 159 7.09 -7.64 -11.63
N VAL A 160 6.54 -7.53 -10.41
CA VAL A 160 5.56 -8.49 -9.87
C VAL A 160 4.28 -8.46 -10.70
N ALA A 161 3.79 -7.29 -11.11
CA ALA A 161 2.64 -7.17 -11.99
C ALA A 161 2.84 -7.91 -13.33
N LEU A 162 3.98 -7.68 -13.99
CA LEU A 162 4.31 -8.35 -15.25
C LEU A 162 4.41 -9.87 -15.07
N PHE A 163 5.07 -10.32 -14.00
CA PHE A 163 5.23 -11.74 -13.73
C PHE A 163 3.88 -12.42 -13.43
N SER A 164 3.07 -11.80 -12.56
CA SER A 164 1.72 -12.28 -12.23
C SER A 164 0.79 -12.27 -13.43
N PHE A 165 0.91 -11.28 -14.32
CA PHE A 165 0.17 -11.23 -15.59
C PHE A 165 0.49 -12.44 -16.47
N ILE A 166 1.78 -12.76 -16.62
CA ILE A 166 2.24 -13.92 -17.41
C ILE A 166 1.74 -15.23 -16.77
N ILE A 167 1.87 -15.36 -15.44
CA ILE A 167 1.36 -16.53 -14.71
C ILE A 167 -0.15 -16.66 -14.88
N GLY A 168 -0.91 -15.56 -14.75
CA GLY A 168 -2.36 -15.56 -14.93
C GLY A 168 -2.77 -16.08 -16.30
N TYR A 169 -2.03 -15.69 -17.35
CA TYR A 169 -2.22 -16.21 -18.71
C TYR A 169 -1.98 -17.72 -18.82
N PHE A 170 -0.86 -18.22 -18.27
CA PHE A 170 -0.56 -19.66 -18.32
C PHE A 170 -1.55 -20.50 -17.51
N ILE A 171 -1.94 -20.04 -16.31
CA ILE A 171 -2.92 -20.73 -15.47
C ILE A 171 -4.27 -20.81 -16.18
N ARG A 172 -4.70 -19.74 -16.85
CA ARG A 172 -5.94 -19.73 -17.62
C ARG A 172 -5.94 -20.80 -18.72
N ILE A 173 -4.86 -20.87 -19.50
CA ILE A 173 -4.71 -21.88 -20.56
C ILE A 173 -4.72 -23.29 -19.96
N TRP A 174 -3.99 -23.50 -18.87
CA TRP A 174 -3.86 -24.81 -18.25
C TRP A 174 -5.17 -25.31 -17.65
N LEU A 175 -5.97 -24.42 -17.04
CA LEU A 175 -7.28 -24.76 -16.47
C LEU A 175 -8.41 -24.81 -17.51
N GLY A 176 -8.17 -24.41 -18.76
CA GLY A 176 -9.20 -24.38 -19.80
C GLY A 176 -10.33 -23.39 -19.49
N VAL A 177 -10.02 -22.30 -18.80
CA VAL A 177 -11.02 -21.29 -18.41
C VAL A 177 -11.34 -20.41 -19.63
N GLU A 178 -12.40 -20.78 -20.34
CA GLU A 178 -13.07 -19.97 -21.35
C GLU A 178 -14.11 -19.09 -20.65
N ILE A 179 -13.95 -17.77 -20.76
CA ILE A 179 -14.85 -16.74 -20.20
C ILE A 179 -15.29 -15.86 -21.34
#